data_AF-A0A940X9H5-F1
#
_entry.id   AF-A0A940X9H5-F1
#
_cell.length_a   1.000
_cell.length_b   1.000
_cell.length_c   1.000
_cell.angle_alpha   90.00
_cell.angle_beta   90.00
_cell.angle_gamma   90.00
#
_symmetry.space_group_name_H-M   'P 1'
#
loop_
_entity.id
_entity.type
_entity.pdbx_description
1 polymer ?
#
loop_
_entity_poly.entity_id
_entity_poly.type
_entity_poly.pdbx_seq_one_letter_code
_entity_poly.pdbx_strand_id
1 'polypeptide(L)'
;MKITLKKIKIVDIEIIQSELLKFIREKVDNISNCNDYQKYCNDIIVIDTLQSMFFIFRTKIESKKLVTNIILTPTQSVILLFCCQWEREQRTESQRFVMQTTSDLLHEKLVNI
;
A
#
# COMPACT_ATOMS: atom_id res chain seq x y z
N MET A 1 -9.26 -13.16 10.11
CA MET A 1 -8.49 -13.65 8.94
C MET A 1 -7.35 -12.68 8.65
N LYS A 2 -6.18 -13.16 8.22
CA LYS A 2 -5.01 -12.33 7.90
C LYS A 2 -4.37 -12.79 6.59
N ILE A 3 -3.92 -11.84 5.77
CA ILE A 3 -3.16 -12.10 4.54
C ILE A 3 -1.67 -11.93 4.86
N THR A 4 -0.86 -12.89 4.45
CA THR A 4 0.59 -12.85 4.69
C THR A 4 1.34 -12.77 3.36
N LEU A 5 2.07 -11.67 3.16
CA LEU A 5 3.06 -11.53 2.09
C LEU A 5 4.40 -12.03 2.63
N LYS A 6 4.89 -13.13 2.06
CA LYS A 6 6.10 -13.80 2.55
C LYS A 6 7.34 -13.32 1.79
N LYS A 7 8.46 -13.25 2.50
CA LYS A 7 9.81 -13.03 1.93
C LYS A 7 9.94 -11.74 1.10
N ILE A 8 9.42 -10.62 1.60
CA ILE A 8 9.58 -9.30 0.99
C ILE A 8 10.92 -8.69 1.41
N LYS A 9 11.69 -8.15 0.46
CA LYS A 9 12.96 -7.47 0.76
C LYS A 9 12.68 -6.12 1.40
N ILE A 10 13.55 -5.67 2.32
CA ILE A 10 13.36 -4.35 2.97
C ILE A 10 13.33 -3.20 1.97
N VAL A 11 14.20 -3.24 0.95
CA VAL A 11 14.22 -2.22 -0.11
C VAL A 11 12.87 -2.11 -0.83
N ASP A 12 12.20 -3.25 -1.04
CA ASP A 12 10.87 -3.26 -1.66
C ASP A 12 9.82 -2.64 -0.71
N ILE A 13 9.94 -2.87 0.61
CA ILE A 13 9.08 -2.24 1.62
C ILE A 13 9.29 -0.73 1.68
N GLU A 14 10.52 -0.25 1.56
CA GLU A 14 10.82 1.19 1.49
C GLU A 14 10.20 1.83 0.25
N ILE A 15 10.26 1.14 -0.90
CA ILE A 15 9.60 1.57 -2.13
C ILE A 15 8.08 1.63 -1.94
N ILE A 16 7.47 0.57 -1.39
CA ILE A 16 6.03 0.53 -1.12
C ILE A 16 5.63 1.67 -0.17
N GLN A 17 6.38 1.89 0.92
CA GLN A 17 6.11 2.97 1.88
C GLN A 17 6.22 4.35 1.21
N SER A 18 7.21 4.55 0.33
CA SER A 18 7.36 5.79 -0.44
C SER A 18 6.17 6.03 -1.37
N GLU A 19 5.71 5.00 -2.08
CA GLU A 19 4.55 5.12 -2.97
C GLU A 19 3.25 5.31 -2.21
N LEU A 20 3.07 4.66 -1.05
CA LEU A 20 1.94 4.93 -0.16
C LEU A 20 1.87 6.41 0.26
N LEU A 21 3.01 7.01 0.61
CA LEU A 21 3.04 8.42 1.01
C LEU A 21 2.56 9.33 -0.12
N LYS A 22 2.97 9.04 -1.36
CA LYS A 22 2.59 9.82 -2.54
C LYS A 22 1.11 9.64 -2.86
N PHE A 23 0.60 8.42 -2.71
CA PHE A 23 -0.82 8.15 -2.91
C PHE A 23 -1.69 8.82 -1.84
N ILE A 24 -1.29 8.80 -0.57
CA ILE A 24 -1.97 9.54 0.50
C ILE A 24 -2.05 11.04 0.15
N ARG A 25 -0.96 11.63 -0.35
CA ARG A 25 -0.95 13.05 -0.75
C ARG A 25 -1.94 13.32 -1.88
N GLU A 26 -1.95 12.49 -2.91
CA GLU A 26 -2.93 12.59 -4.00
C GLU A 26 -4.38 12.54 -3.49
N LYS A 27 -4.66 11.65 -2.53
CA LYS A 27 -5.97 11.54 -1.90
C LYS A 27 -6.33 12.77 -1.07
N VAL A 28 -5.40 13.29 -0.28
CA VAL A 28 -5.60 14.52 0.50
C VAL A 28 -5.86 15.73 -0.39
N ASP A 29 -5.10 15.87 -1.48
CA ASP A 29 -5.26 16.98 -2.42
C ASP A 29 -6.65 16.95 -3.08
N ASN A 30 -7.17 15.76 -3.37
CA ASN A 30 -8.51 15.57 -3.93
C ASN A 30 -9.66 15.78 -2.92
N ILE A 31 -9.40 15.69 -1.61
CA ILE A 31 -10.41 15.86 -0.56
C ILE A 31 -10.84 17.33 -0.43
N SER A 32 -9.92 18.27 -0.59
CA SER A 32 -10.12 19.69 -0.25
C SER A 32 -11.24 20.39 -1.03
N ASN A 33 -11.68 19.82 -2.16
CA ASN A 33 -12.78 20.33 -2.99
C ASN A 33 -13.81 19.25 -3.36
N CYS A 34 -13.91 18.20 -2.54
CA CYS A 34 -14.82 17.08 -2.81
C CYS A 34 -16.27 17.43 -2.41
N ASN A 35 -17.15 17.62 -3.41
CA ASN A 35 -18.59 17.84 -3.19
C ASN A 35 -19.40 16.54 -3.06
N ASP A 36 -18.75 15.37 -3.19
CA ASP A 36 -19.36 14.05 -3.05
C ASP A 36 -19.00 13.48 -1.67
N TYR A 37 -19.99 13.44 -0.77
CA TYR A 37 -19.82 12.96 0.59
C TYR A 37 -19.34 11.50 0.66
N GLN A 38 -19.84 10.63 -0.23
CA GLN A 38 -19.46 9.23 -0.23
C GLN A 38 -17.99 9.08 -0.66
N LYS A 39 -17.59 9.81 -1.70
CA LYS A 39 -16.19 9.85 -2.14
C LYS A 39 -15.27 10.39 -1.04
N TYR A 40 -15.68 11.48 -0.38
CA TYR A 40 -14.96 12.07 0.75
C TYR A 40 -14.74 11.04 1.89
N CYS A 41 -15.80 10.35 2.33
CA CYS A 41 -15.69 9.32 3.36
C CYS A 41 -14.79 8.16 2.93
N ASN A 42 -14.91 7.70 1.68
CA ASN A 42 -14.08 6.61 1.16
C ASN A 42 -12.60 6.99 1.12
N ASP A 43 -12.26 8.20 0.66
CA ASP A 43 -10.87 8.66 0.60
C ASP A 43 -10.28 8.80 2.04
N ILE A 44 -11.06 9.23 3.03
CA ILE A 44 -10.63 9.23 4.45
C ILE A 44 -10.33 7.82 4.94
N ILE A 45 -11.21 6.85 4.69
CA ILE A 45 -11.01 5.45 5.10
C ILE A 45 -9.74 4.87 4.45
N VAL A 46 -9.51 5.19 3.17
CA VAL A 46 -8.29 4.81 2.46
C VAL A 46 -7.06 5.41 3.15
N ILE A 47 -7.05 6.72 3.42
CA ILE A 47 -5.93 7.39 4.07
C ILE A 47 -5.65 6.81 5.46
N ASP A 48 -6.66 6.63 6.30
CA ASP A 48 -6.53 6.07 7.65
C ASP A 48 -5.93 4.65 7.59
N THR A 49 -6.45 3.81 6.70
CA THR A 49 -5.94 2.45 6.54
C THR A 49 -4.48 2.45 6.06
N LEU A 50 -4.14 3.30 5.09
CA LEU A 50 -2.76 3.43 4.60
C LEU A 50 -1.82 3.90 5.70
N GLN A 51 -2.21 4.90 6.50
CA GLN A 51 -1.44 5.38 7.65
C GLN A 51 -1.23 4.29 8.70
N SER A 52 -2.24 3.45 8.98
CA SER A 52 -2.07 2.31 9.87
C SER A 52 -0.98 1.33 9.41
N MET A 53 -0.81 1.18 8.09
CA MET A 53 0.22 0.30 7.51
C MET A 53 1.63 0.87 7.62
N PHE A 54 1.79 2.19 7.79
CA PHE A 54 3.12 2.78 8.00
C PHE A 54 3.81 2.21 9.23
N PHE A 55 3.06 1.99 10.32
CA PHE A 55 3.62 1.37 11.52
C PHE A 55 4.12 -0.05 11.24
N ILE A 56 3.34 -0.84 10.49
CA ILE A 56 3.74 -2.19 10.08
C ILE A 56 5.04 -2.15 9.28
N PHE A 57 5.14 -1.27 8.29
CA PHE A 57 6.34 -1.18 7.45
C PHE A 57 7.55 -0.64 8.22
N ARG A 58 7.36 0.38 9.06
CA ARG A 58 8.40 0.97 9.90
C ARG A 58 9.06 -0.09 10.78
N THR A 59 8.25 -0.88 11.50
CA THR A 59 8.78 -1.95 12.36
C THR A 59 9.53 -3.03 11.58
N LYS A 60 9.19 -3.24 10.30
CA LYS A 60 9.93 -4.17 9.43
C LYS A 60 11.26 -3.59 8.97
N ILE A 61 11.27 -2.36 8.50
CA ILE A 61 12.48 -1.66 8.03
C ILE A 61 13.50 -1.57 9.17
N GLU A 62 13.06 -1.23 10.38
CA GLU A 62 13.93 -1.10 11.56
C GLU A 62 14.43 -2.45 12.12
N SER A 63 13.89 -3.59 11.66
CA SER A 63 14.24 -4.91 12.17
C SER A 63 15.62 -5.45 11.77
N LYS A 64 16.38 -4.72 10.93
CA LYS A 64 17.72 -5.09 10.41
C LYS A 64 17.79 -6.43 9.64
N LYS A 65 16.66 -7.06 9.34
CA LYS A 65 16.59 -8.25 8.47
C LYS A 65 16.66 -7.82 7.01
N LEU A 66 17.28 -8.63 6.14
CA LEU A 66 17.25 -8.35 4.69
C LEU A 66 15.87 -8.64 4.07
N VAL A 67 15.17 -9.61 4.64
CA VAL A 67 13.90 -10.14 4.13
C VAL A 67 12.95 -10.38 5.31
N THR A 68 11.66 -10.09 5.11
CA THR A 68 10.65 -10.19 6.16
C THR A 68 9.29 -10.58 5.61
N ASN A 69 8.37 -10.91 6.52
CA ASN A 69 6.97 -11.17 6.18
C ASN A 69 6.12 -9.98 6.62
N ILE A 70 5.16 -9.60 5.78
CA ILE A 70 4.16 -8.58 6.07
C ILE A 70 2.85 -9.31 6.32
N ILE A 71 2.18 -8.99 7.42
CA ILE A 71 0.88 -9.55 7.77
C ILE A 71 -0.11 -8.40 7.76
N LEU A 72 -1.13 -8.50 6.93
CA LEU A 72 -2.15 -7.49 6.70
C LEU A 72 -3.54 -8.06 7.01
N THR A 73 -4.46 -7.19 7.39
CA THR A 73 -5.90 -7.52 7.36
C THR A 73 -6.39 -7.52 5.90
N PRO A 74 -7.54 -8.16 5.59
CA PRO A 74 -8.12 -8.11 4.25
C PRO A 74 -8.31 -6.67 3.75
N THR A 75 -8.83 -5.77 4.60
CA THR A 75 -9.01 -4.35 4.28
C THR A 75 -7.68 -3.68 3.92
N GLN A 76 -6.63 -3.89 4.73
CA GLN A 76 -5.30 -3.36 4.44
C GLN A 76 -4.74 -3.89 3.11
N SER A 77 -4.96 -5.17 2.81
CA SER A 77 -4.52 -5.77 1.54
C SER A 77 -5.26 -5.23 0.33
N VAL A 78 -6.57 -5.03 0.42
CA VAL A 78 -7.36 -4.42 -0.67
C VAL A 78 -6.91 -2.97 -0.91
N ILE A 79 -6.73 -2.19 0.16
CA ILE A 79 -6.31 -0.79 0.03
C ILE A 79 -4.86 -0.68 -0.46
N LEU A 80 -3.97 -1.59 -0.05
CA LEU A 80 -2.62 -1.67 -0.60
C LEU A 80 -2.64 -2.04 -2.09
N LEU A 81 -3.47 -3.00 -2.50
CA LEU A 81 -3.65 -3.37 -3.92
C LEU A 81 -4.11 -2.16 -4.72
N PHE A 82 -5.09 -1.42 -4.21
CA PHE A 82 -5.57 -0.19 -4.84
C PHE A 82 -4.44 0.84 -5.02
N CYS A 83 -3.59 1.02 -4.02
CA CYS A 83 -2.42 1.89 -4.14
C CYS A 83 -1.40 1.35 -5.17
N CYS A 84 -1.19 0.03 -5.26
CA CYS A 84 -0.28 -0.57 -6.24
C CYS A 84 -0.75 -0.34 -7.69
N GLN A 85 -2.06 -0.37 -7.91
CA GLN A 85 -2.69 -0.19 -9.22
C GLN A 85 -2.86 1.28 -9.63
N TRP A 86 -2.72 2.23 -8.69
CA TRP A 86 -2.74 3.65 -9.01
C TRP A 86 -1.67 3.99 -10.05
N GLU A 87 -2.07 4.57 -11.18
CA GLU A 87 -1.15 4.94 -12.25
C GLU A 87 -0.34 6.19 -11.87
N ARG A 88 0.99 6.10 -12.03
CA ARG A 88 1.90 7.22 -11.78
C ARG A 88 3.06 7.17 -12.76
N GLU A 89 3.06 8.10 -13.71
CA GLU A 89 4.07 8.16 -14.80
C GLU A 89 5.50 8.28 -14.27
N GLN A 90 5.67 9.02 -13.18
CA GLN A 90 6.95 9.37 -12.54
C GLN A 90 7.60 8.22 -11.76
N ARG A 91 7.07 6.99 -11.84
CA ARG A 91 7.72 5.83 -11.22
C ARG A 91 8.98 5.44 -11.97
N THR A 92 10.06 5.19 -11.24
CA THR A 92 11.24 4.52 -11.79
C THR A 92 10.90 3.09 -12.18
N GLU A 93 11.74 2.46 -13.02
CA GLU A 93 11.56 1.05 -13.40
C GLU A 93 11.50 0.13 -12.17
N SER A 94 12.39 0.34 -11.20
CA SER A 94 12.39 -0.39 -9.93
C SER A 94 11.10 -0.23 -9.14
N GLN A 95 10.56 1.00 -9.07
CA GLN A 95 9.28 1.27 -8.41
C GLN A 95 8.13 0.56 -9.14
N ARG A 96 8.08 0.63 -10.47
CA ARG A 96 7.05 -0.07 -11.27
C ARG A 96 7.10 -1.57 -11.04
N PHE A 97 8.29 -2.17 -11.09
CA PHE A 97 8.46 -3.60 -10.85
C PHE A 97 7.97 -4.03 -9.46
N VAL A 98 8.35 -3.29 -8.42
CA VAL A 98 7.94 -3.60 -7.03
C VAL A 98 6.43 -3.44 -6.85
N MET A 99 5.84 -2.37 -7.37
CA MET A 99 4.39 -2.13 -7.25
C MET A 99 3.59 -3.18 -8.02
N GLN A 100 4.03 -3.57 -9.23
CA GLN A 100 3.39 -4.63 -10.01
C GLN A 100 3.49 -5.99 -9.30
N THR A 101 4.70 -6.37 -8.87
CA THR A 101 4.90 -7.65 -8.16
C THR A 101 4.06 -7.72 -6.88
N THR A 102 3.97 -6.61 -6.14
CA THR A 102 3.14 -6.53 -4.93
C THR A 102 1.66 -6.61 -5.26
N SER A 103 1.21 -5.96 -6.34
CA SER A 103 -0.16 -6.05 -6.86
C SER A 103 -0.54 -7.50 -7.19
N ASP A 104 0.30 -8.20 -7.96
CA ASP A 104 0.03 -9.57 -8.38
C ASP A 104 -0.07 -10.52 -7.17
N LEU A 105 0.84 -10.39 -6.21
CA LEU A 105 0.82 -11.16 -4.96
C LEU A 105 -0.43 -10.90 -4.13
N LEU A 106 -0.86 -9.63 -4.01
CA LEU A 106 -2.06 -9.28 -3.27
C LEU A 106 -3.31 -9.80 -3.96
N HIS A 107 -3.40 -9.64 -5.28
CA HIS A 107 -4.53 -10.11 -6.07
C HIS A 107 -4.69 -11.63 -5.95
N GLU A 108 -3.60 -12.39 -6.12
CA GLU A 108 -3.60 -13.84 -5.93
C GLU A 108 -4.13 -14.23 -4.54
N LYS A 109 -3.71 -13.53 -3.48
CA LYS A 109 -4.16 -13.84 -2.12
C LYS A 109 -5.62 -13.43 -1.88
N LEU A 110 -6.08 -12.34 -2.47
CA LEU A 110 -7.43 -11.81 -2.25
C LEU A 110 -8.51 -12.61 -3.00
N VAL A 111 -8.20 -13.16 -4.17
CA VAL A 111 -9.14 -14.01 -4.94
C VAL A 111 -9.34 -15.39 -4.28
N ASN A 112 -8.37 -15.84 -3.48
CA ASN A 112 -8.39 -17.14 -2.81
C ASN A 112 -8.80 -17.06 -1.33
N ILE A 113 -9.55 -16.02 -0.95
CA ILE A 113 -10.16 -15.83 0.37
C ILE A 113 -11.58 -16.37 0.38
#